data_AF-A0A7Y2FSK3-F1
#
_entry.id   AF-A0A7Y2FSK3-F1
#
_cell.length_a   1.000
_cell.length_b   1.000
_cell.length_c   1.000
_cell.angle_alpha   90.00
_cell.angle_beta   90.00
_cell.angle_gamma   90.00
#
_symmetry.space_group_name_H-M   'P 1'
#
loop_
_entity.id
_entity.type
_entity.pdbx_description
1 polymer ?
#
loop_
_entity_poly.entity_id
_entity_poly.type
_entity_poly.pdbx_seq_one_letter_code
_entity_poly.pdbx_strand_id
1 'polypeptide(L)'
;MTRSPEFLSASQAARQLGVSTKALRLYEQRGLVSPVRTQAGWRTYGPTEMAQAAEIAALRALGLSLAQVAQVLKGDPECLEPALAAHQTALEGQICQLTDQIEKVRSLRASLAQGRTPAASQLASIVQPGTGISIRFDLPWPWGGETFELSGIAALNYITGPLGCGKTRLAQAIAETVPDATFSGLERMADEGGGAQALLDADPALRSQVGQTMNWLIEEGATDTPALIALVTTLEADVSAILVIDMIEDGLDEDSQEALMACLRKRGPAARPLFLLTRSCAILDLAAVGPDEKIILCPANHSPPLQVAPWPGAPGYEAVATCLASPEVRARTKGVIAWRPKATQLR
;
A
#
# COMPACT_ATOMS: atom_id res chain seq x y z
N MET A 1 5.31 22.17 42.31
CA MET A 1 6.38 22.06 41.30
C MET A 1 5.71 22.05 39.93
N THR A 2 5.60 23.22 39.30
CA THR A 2 5.11 23.37 37.93
C THR A 2 6.18 22.79 37.00
N ARG A 3 5.95 21.59 36.45
CA ARG A 3 6.79 21.06 35.36
C ARG A 3 6.70 22.06 34.21
N SER A 4 7.84 22.57 33.75
CA SER A 4 7.91 23.31 32.50
C SER A 4 7.25 22.47 31.40
N PRO A 5 6.43 23.07 30.52
CA PRO A 5 5.84 22.33 29.42
C PRO A 5 6.96 21.68 28.61
N GLU A 6 6.94 20.36 28.55
CA GLU A 6 7.96 19.58 27.85
C GLU A 6 7.72 19.76 26.34
N PHE A 7 8.57 20.55 25.70
CA PHE A 7 8.53 20.75 24.26
C PHE A 7 9.28 19.60 23.58
N LEU A 8 8.58 18.90 22.70
CA LEU A 8 9.12 17.77 21.96
C LEU A 8 9.56 18.20 20.57
N SER A 9 10.69 17.66 20.10
CA SER A 9 11.05 17.74 18.68
C SER A 9 10.06 16.94 17.82
N ALA A 10 10.02 17.21 16.52
CA ALA A 10 9.12 16.51 15.60
C ALA A 10 9.26 14.98 15.64
N SER A 11 10.48 14.45 15.79
CA SER A 11 10.71 13.00 15.86
C SER A 11 10.22 12.39 17.18
N GLN A 12 10.38 13.10 18.29
CA GLN A 12 9.86 12.67 19.60
C GLN A 12 8.33 12.71 19.63
N ALA A 13 7.73 13.80 19.13
CA ALA A 13 6.28 13.93 19.01
C ALA A 13 5.69 12.81 18.14
N ALA A 14 6.29 12.57 16.96
CA ALA A 14 5.88 11.51 16.05
C ALA A 14 5.91 10.13 16.72
N ARG A 15 7.01 9.80 17.42
CA ARG A 15 7.14 8.55 18.16
C ARG A 15 6.09 8.41 19.26
N GLN A 16 5.84 9.47 20.03
CA GLN A 16 4.88 9.41 21.13
C GLN A 16 3.43 9.27 20.65
N LEU A 17 3.11 9.86 19.49
CA LEU A 17 1.78 9.79 18.88
C LEU A 17 1.58 8.56 18.00
N GLY A 18 2.63 7.77 17.75
CA GLY A 18 2.56 6.62 16.84
C GLY A 18 2.34 7.01 15.37
N VAL A 19 2.73 8.23 14.97
CA VAL A 19 2.62 8.73 13.58
C VAL A 19 4.00 9.00 13.00
N SER A 20 4.08 9.18 11.68
CA SER A 20 5.33 9.58 11.03
C SER A 20 5.61 11.07 11.21
N THR A 21 6.88 11.48 11.11
CA THR A 21 7.23 12.91 11.07
C THR A 21 6.65 13.62 9.85
N LYS A 22 6.39 12.86 8.76
CA LYS A 22 5.70 13.35 7.57
C LYS A 22 4.24 13.67 7.88
N ALA A 23 3.54 12.82 8.64
CA ALA A 23 2.17 13.09 9.08
C ALA A 23 2.06 14.39 9.88
N LEU A 24 2.99 14.65 10.81
CA LEU A 24 3.00 15.91 11.55
C LEU A 24 3.21 17.15 10.67
N ARG A 25 4.03 17.04 9.62
CA ARG A 25 4.19 18.13 8.63
C ARG A 25 2.92 18.31 7.81
N LEU A 26 2.25 17.23 7.44
CA LEU A 26 1.00 17.27 6.72
C LEU A 26 -0.11 17.93 7.56
N TYR A 27 -0.16 17.66 8.86
CA TYR A 27 -1.10 18.33 9.78
C TYR A 27 -0.84 19.84 9.83
N GLU A 28 0.43 20.28 9.88
CA GLU A 28 0.80 21.70 9.80
C GLU A 28 0.41 22.31 8.44
N GLN A 29 0.70 21.63 7.33
CA GLN A 29 0.36 22.10 5.98
C GLN A 29 -1.15 22.28 5.79
N ARG A 30 -1.96 21.40 6.40
CA ARG A 30 -3.43 21.49 6.39
C ARG A 30 -3.98 22.44 7.46
N GLY A 31 -3.12 23.12 8.21
CA GLY A 31 -3.51 24.08 9.26
C GLY A 31 -4.16 23.42 10.49
N LEU A 32 -4.02 22.11 10.65
CA LEU A 32 -4.61 21.34 11.74
C LEU A 32 -3.78 21.37 13.01
N VAL A 33 -2.46 21.58 12.92
CA VAL A 33 -1.57 21.75 14.08
C VAL A 33 -0.61 22.89 13.77
N SER A 34 -0.43 23.82 14.71
CA SER A 34 0.52 24.92 14.58
C SER A 34 1.72 24.72 15.51
N PRO A 35 2.82 24.07 15.06
CA PRO A 35 3.97 23.84 15.92
C PRO A 35 4.67 25.15 16.28
N VAL A 36 5.12 25.25 17.53
CA VAL A 36 6.04 26.32 17.97
C VAL A 36 7.39 26.10 17.29
N ARG A 37 8.11 27.16 16.98
CA ARG A 37 9.46 27.06 16.42
C ARG A 37 10.52 27.56 17.40
N THR A 38 11.63 26.83 17.49
CA THR A 38 12.83 27.29 18.18
C THR A 38 13.44 28.51 17.48
N GLN A 39 14.37 29.21 18.14
CA GLN A 39 15.12 30.32 17.51
C GLN A 39 15.87 29.90 16.23
N ALA A 40 16.31 28.63 16.16
CA ALA A 40 16.96 28.07 14.98
C ALA A 40 15.96 27.60 13.89
N GLY A 41 14.66 27.81 14.09
CA GLY A 41 13.61 27.48 13.11
C GLY A 41 13.07 26.04 13.17
N TRP A 42 13.55 25.20 14.09
CA TRP A 42 13.08 23.82 14.24
C TRP A 42 11.69 23.75 14.87
N ARG A 43 10.84 22.83 14.38
CA ARG A 43 9.51 22.54 14.93
C ARG A 43 9.61 21.91 16.32
N THR A 44 8.82 22.42 17.23
CA THR A 44 8.63 21.95 18.59
C THR A 44 7.15 21.89 18.94
N TYR A 45 6.75 20.85 19.65
CA TYR A 45 5.37 20.57 20.01
C TYR A 45 5.26 20.64 21.52
N GLY A 46 4.50 21.62 22.02
CA GLY A 46 4.18 21.73 23.43
C GLY A 46 2.93 20.90 23.78
N PRO A 47 2.45 20.98 25.03
CA PRO A 47 1.30 20.20 25.48
C PRO A 47 0.03 20.43 24.65
N THR A 48 -0.22 21.68 24.21
CA THR A 48 -1.39 22.04 23.41
C THR A 48 -1.32 21.42 22.02
N GLU A 49 -0.16 21.54 21.35
CA GLU A 49 0.02 20.96 20.01
C GLU A 49 0.01 19.43 20.07
N MET A 50 0.53 18.84 21.14
CA MET A 50 0.50 17.39 21.36
C MET A 50 -0.93 16.88 21.59
N ALA A 51 -1.75 17.60 22.35
CA ALA A 51 -3.16 17.24 22.57
C ALA A 51 -3.94 17.29 21.24
N GLN A 52 -3.78 18.36 20.47
CA GLN A 52 -4.41 18.52 19.16
C GLN A 52 -3.95 17.43 18.18
N ALA A 53 -2.64 17.15 18.12
CA ALA A 53 -2.09 16.11 17.27
C ALA A 53 -2.53 14.70 17.69
N ALA A 54 -2.76 14.45 18.98
CA ALA A 54 -3.30 13.19 19.48
C ALA A 54 -4.76 12.98 19.06
N GLU A 55 -5.59 14.02 19.14
CA GLU A 55 -6.97 13.98 18.68
C GLU A 55 -7.06 13.72 17.17
N ILE A 56 -6.23 14.42 16.38
CA ILE A 56 -6.10 14.17 14.94
C ILE A 56 -5.67 12.73 14.67
N ALA A 57 -4.65 12.23 15.39
CA ALA A 57 -4.16 10.86 15.21
C ALA A 57 -5.25 9.82 15.53
N ALA A 58 -6.06 10.05 16.56
CA ALA A 58 -7.17 9.16 16.92
C ALA A 58 -8.25 9.12 15.83
N LEU A 59 -8.68 10.28 15.32
CA LEU A 59 -9.66 10.36 14.23
C LEU A 59 -9.10 9.76 12.93
N ARG A 60 -7.81 9.95 12.65
CA ARG A 60 -7.13 9.29 11.53
C ARG A 60 -7.09 7.77 11.66
N ALA A 61 -6.90 7.25 12.87
CA ALA A 61 -6.92 5.82 13.15
C ALA A 61 -8.31 5.18 12.95
N LEU A 62 -9.38 5.96 13.08
CA LEU A 62 -10.75 5.56 12.73
C LEU A 62 -11.02 5.59 11.22
N GLY A 63 -10.06 6.02 10.40
CA GLY A 63 -10.21 6.04 8.96
C GLY A 63 -10.83 7.32 8.40
N LEU A 64 -10.85 8.44 9.13
CA LEU A 64 -11.28 9.73 8.59
C LEU A 64 -10.23 10.34 7.64
N SER A 65 -10.67 11.09 6.63
CA SER A 65 -9.80 11.99 5.86
C SER A 65 -9.36 13.19 6.71
N LEU A 66 -8.31 13.91 6.33
CA LEU A 66 -7.92 15.14 7.04
C LEU A 66 -8.97 16.24 6.92
N ALA A 67 -9.76 16.26 5.85
CA ALA A 67 -10.89 17.18 5.71
C ALA A 67 -12.00 16.84 6.71
N GLN A 68 -12.36 15.55 6.83
CA GLN A 68 -13.31 15.05 7.82
C GLN A 68 -12.82 15.29 9.25
N VAL A 69 -11.54 15.04 9.54
CA VAL A 69 -10.93 15.40 10.83
C VAL A 69 -11.11 16.90 11.11
N ALA A 70 -10.87 17.76 10.12
CA ALA A 70 -11.07 19.20 10.27
C ALA A 70 -12.53 19.56 10.59
N GLN A 71 -13.52 18.86 10.02
CA GLN A 71 -14.94 19.04 10.30
C GLN A 71 -15.27 18.63 11.74
N VAL A 72 -14.83 17.44 12.18
CA VAL A 72 -15.04 16.96 13.55
C VAL A 72 -14.44 17.94 14.57
N LEU A 73 -13.20 18.40 14.33
CA LEU A 73 -12.55 19.39 15.20
C LEU A 73 -13.26 20.75 15.22
N LYS A 74 -14.07 21.07 14.21
CA LYS A 74 -14.92 22.27 14.17
C LYS A 74 -16.30 22.06 14.78
N GLY A 75 -16.58 20.88 15.31
CA GLY A 75 -17.85 20.54 15.97
C GLY A 75 -18.90 19.95 15.03
N ASP A 76 -18.50 19.44 13.87
CA ASP A 76 -19.37 18.73 12.92
C ASP A 76 -19.03 17.21 12.92
N PRO A 77 -19.73 16.39 13.72
CA PRO A 77 -19.40 14.98 13.89
C PRO A 77 -20.14 14.06 12.90
N GLU A 78 -20.77 14.56 11.84
CA GLU A 78 -21.58 13.71 10.93
C GLU A 78 -20.80 12.53 10.33
N CYS A 79 -19.51 12.71 10.05
CA CYS A 79 -18.63 11.66 9.53
C CYS A 79 -18.15 10.65 10.60
N LEU A 80 -18.40 10.90 11.89
CA LEU A 80 -17.88 10.07 12.98
C LEU A 80 -18.63 8.75 13.12
N GLU A 81 -19.95 8.74 12.98
CA GLU A 81 -20.74 7.50 13.10
C GLU A 81 -20.38 6.49 12.00
N PRO A 82 -20.34 6.86 10.70
CA PRO A 82 -19.95 5.92 9.64
C PRO A 82 -18.52 5.39 9.84
N ALA A 83 -17.60 6.25 10.31
CA ALA A 83 -16.23 5.83 10.59
C ALA A 83 -16.15 4.84 11.77
N LEU A 84 -16.93 5.05 12.84
CA LEU A 84 -17.02 4.11 13.95
C LEU A 84 -17.65 2.78 13.53
N ALA A 85 -18.70 2.79 12.71
CA ALA A 85 -19.31 1.57 12.17
C ALA A 85 -18.33 0.77 11.29
N ALA A 86 -17.57 1.46 10.44
CA ALA A 86 -16.51 0.84 9.65
C ALA A 86 -15.40 0.25 10.53
N HIS A 87 -14.98 0.98 11.58
CA HIS A 87 -13.99 0.49 12.54
C HIS A 87 -14.49 -0.74 13.32
N GLN A 88 -15.76 -0.74 13.75
CA GLN A 88 -16.39 -1.90 14.38
C GLN A 88 -16.35 -3.12 13.45
N THR A 89 -16.76 -2.96 12.19
CA THR A 89 -16.75 -4.04 11.20
C THR A 89 -15.33 -4.59 11.00
N ALA A 90 -14.32 -3.72 10.96
CA ALA A 90 -12.92 -4.14 10.87
C ALA A 90 -12.46 -4.94 12.10
N LEU A 91 -12.84 -4.53 13.31
CA LEU A 91 -12.53 -5.25 14.55
C LEU A 91 -13.24 -6.62 14.59
N GLU A 92 -14.51 -6.70 14.17
CA GLU A 92 -15.23 -7.96 14.06
C GLU A 92 -14.56 -8.92 13.06
N GLY A 93 -14.09 -8.39 11.92
CA GLY A 93 -13.29 -9.14 10.97
C GLY A 93 -11.97 -9.67 11.57
N GLN A 94 -11.27 -8.85 12.36
CA GLN A 94 -10.06 -9.27 13.07
C GLN A 94 -10.35 -10.37 14.10
N ILE A 95 -11.49 -10.32 14.80
CA ILE A 95 -11.92 -11.38 15.72
C ILE A 95 -12.09 -12.70 14.97
N CYS A 96 -12.75 -12.69 13.82
CA CYS A 96 -12.89 -13.88 12.97
C CYS A 96 -11.52 -14.44 12.55
N GLN A 97 -10.62 -13.58 12.08
CA GLN A 97 -9.26 -13.98 11.67
C GLN A 97 -8.43 -14.58 12.81
N LEU A 98 -8.45 -13.94 13.99
CA LEU A 98 -7.75 -14.44 15.18
C LEU A 98 -8.32 -15.78 15.64
N THR A 99 -9.64 -15.96 15.53
CA THR A 99 -10.30 -17.23 15.83
C THR A 99 -9.80 -18.34 14.88
N ASP A 100 -9.74 -18.08 13.57
CA ASP A 100 -9.20 -19.03 12.60
C ASP A 100 -7.73 -19.37 12.85
N GLN A 101 -6.91 -18.38 13.23
CA GLN A 101 -5.51 -18.61 13.61
C GLN A 101 -5.39 -19.49 14.84
N ILE A 102 -6.22 -19.26 15.86
CA ILE A 102 -6.26 -20.09 17.07
C ILE A 102 -6.62 -21.53 16.72
N GLU A 103 -7.60 -21.76 15.86
CA GLU A 103 -7.97 -23.11 15.42
C GLU A 103 -6.85 -23.82 14.64
N LYS A 104 -6.15 -23.10 13.76
CA LYS A 104 -4.94 -23.63 13.09
C LYS A 104 -3.89 -24.06 14.11
N VAL A 105 -3.58 -23.23 15.09
CA VAL A 105 -2.61 -23.56 16.16
C VAL A 105 -3.09 -24.77 16.97
N ARG A 106 -4.38 -24.86 17.32
CA ARG A 106 -4.97 -26.02 18.03
C ARG A 106 -4.78 -27.31 17.23
N SER A 107 -5.03 -27.28 15.92
CA SER A 107 -4.88 -28.45 15.04
C SER A 107 -3.44 -28.98 14.98
N LEU A 108 -2.47 -28.08 14.96
CA LEU A 108 -1.05 -28.42 14.92
C LEU A 108 -0.55 -28.97 16.26
N ARG A 109 -1.00 -28.38 17.37
CA ARG A 109 -0.74 -28.92 18.71
C ARG A 109 -1.31 -30.33 18.87
N ALA A 110 -2.51 -30.59 18.35
CA ALA A 110 -3.12 -31.92 18.38
C ALA A 110 -2.35 -32.93 17.52
N SER A 111 -1.88 -32.53 16.34
CA SER A 111 -1.06 -33.37 15.45
C SER A 111 0.28 -33.75 16.11
N LEU A 112 0.93 -32.79 16.76
CA LEU A 112 2.15 -33.03 17.56
C LEU A 112 1.90 -34.01 18.71
N ALA A 113 0.79 -33.87 19.43
CA ALA A 113 0.43 -34.80 20.51
C ALA A 113 0.21 -36.24 20.00
N GLN A 114 -0.15 -36.41 18.72
CA GLN A 114 -0.29 -37.71 18.06
C GLN A 114 1.04 -38.23 17.45
N GLY A 115 2.16 -37.58 17.73
CA GLY A 115 3.48 -37.98 17.24
C GLY A 115 3.75 -37.59 15.78
N ARG A 116 2.91 -36.77 15.16
CA ARG A 116 3.12 -36.25 13.80
C ARG A 116 3.83 -34.90 13.88
N THR A 117 5.00 -34.79 13.26
CA THR A 117 5.70 -33.51 13.12
C THR A 117 5.04 -32.66 12.03
N PRO A 118 4.57 -31.44 12.32
CA PRO A 118 4.10 -30.51 11.31
C PRO A 118 5.16 -30.23 10.26
N ALA A 119 4.74 -30.09 9.00
CA ALA A 119 5.66 -29.65 7.95
C ALA A 119 6.11 -28.20 8.21
N ALA A 120 7.31 -27.83 7.77
CA ALA A 120 7.83 -26.47 7.93
C ALA A 120 6.91 -25.40 7.32
N SER A 121 6.21 -25.72 6.22
CA SER A 121 5.20 -24.87 5.59
C SER A 121 3.97 -24.60 6.48
N GLN A 122 3.57 -25.58 7.30
CA GLN A 122 2.46 -25.43 8.24
C GLN A 122 2.85 -24.58 9.45
N LEU A 123 4.13 -24.59 9.84
CA LEU A 123 4.66 -23.73 10.89
C LEU A 123 4.81 -22.29 10.39
N ALA A 124 5.26 -22.09 9.15
CA ALA A 124 5.42 -20.78 8.54
C ALA A 124 4.09 -20.00 8.42
N SER A 125 2.99 -20.69 8.11
CA SER A 125 1.65 -20.09 7.99
C SER A 125 1.01 -19.64 9.31
N ILE A 126 1.57 -20.02 10.46
CA ILE A 126 1.17 -19.49 11.78
C ILE A 126 1.84 -18.15 12.05
N VAL A 127 3.13 -18.03 11.70
CA VAL A 127 3.96 -16.87 12.02
C VAL A 127 3.68 -15.70 11.08
N GLN A 128 3.23 -15.99 9.86
CA GLN A 128 2.83 -14.98 8.89
C GLN A 128 1.32 -15.07 8.66
N PRO A 129 0.52 -14.14 9.22
CA PRO A 129 -0.90 -14.02 8.91
C PRO A 129 -1.09 -13.45 7.49
N GLY A 130 -0.49 -14.07 6.49
CA GLY A 130 -0.84 -13.86 5.10
C GLY A 130 -2.04 -14.74 4.75
N THR A 131 -2.75 -14.37 3.69
CA THR A 131 -3.59 -15.35 2.99
C THR A 131 -2.73 -16.59 2.75
N GLY A 132 -3.23 -17.79 3.06
CA GLY A 132 -2.48 -19.05 2.95
C GLY A 132 -2.12 -19.44 1.50
N ILE A 133 -2.18 -18.47 0.59
CA ILE A 133 -1.88 -18.57 -0.82
C ILE A 133 -0.36 -18.59 -0.96
N SER A 134 0.14 -19.69 -1.48
CA SER A 134 1.52 -19.84 -1.92
C SER A 134 1.50 -20.02 -3.43
N ILE A 135 2.33 -19.27 -4.13
CA ILE A 135 2.46 -19.33 -5.58
C ILE A 135 3.79 -20.01 -5.88
N ARG A 136 3.77 -21.00 -6.77
CA ARG A 136 4.98 -21.63 -7.28
C ARG A 136 4.89 -21.75 -8.79
N PHE A 137 5.88 -21.22 -9.50
CA PHE A 137 5.99 -21.31 -10.95
C PHE A 137 7.45 -21.15 -11.39
N ASP A 138 7.76 -21.57 -12.61
CA ASP A 138 9.08 -21.36 -13.20
C ASP A 138 9.18 -19.95 -13.74
N LEU A 139 10.24 -19.23 -13.38
CA LEU A 139 10.37 -17.82 -13.73
C LEU A 139 10.48 -17.63 -15.25
N PRO A 140 9.76 -16.66 -15.81
CA PRO A 140 9.90 -16.33 -17.22
C PRO A 140 11.29 -15.74 -17.52
N TRP A 141 11.60 -15.56 -18.80
CA TRP A 141 12.74 -14.72 -19.19
C TRP A 141 12.61 -13.33 -18.52
N PRO A 142 13.66 -12.74 -17.91
CA PRO A 142 15.09 -13.03 -18.09
C PRO A 142 15.72 -14.06 -17.13
N TRP A 143 14.97 -14.71 -16.25
CA TRP A 143 15.51 -15.51 -15.14
C TRP A 143 15.71 -17.01 -15.43
N GLY A 144 15.63 -17.41 -16.71
CA GLY A 144 16.08 -18.74 -17.14
C GLY A 144 15.26 -19.93 -16.66
N GLY A 145 14.01 -19.76 -16.20
CA GLY A 145 13.14 -20.88 -15.82
C GLY A 145 13.40 -21.45 -14.41
N GLU A 146 14.16 -20.76 -13.57
CA GLU A 146 14.32 -21.18 -12.17
C GLU A 146 12.99 -21.19 -11.42
N THR A 147 12.76 -22.21 -10.59
CA THR A 147 11.53 -22.30 -9.79
C THR A 147 11.50 -21.19 -8.75
N PHE A 148 10.45 -20.37 -8.81
CA PHE A 148 10.17 -19.31 -7.85
C PHE A 148 8.98 -19.68 -6.99
N GLU A 149 9.11 -19.42 -5.70
CA GLU A 149 8.05 -19.64 -4.71
C GLU A 149 7.85 -18.39 -3.88
N LEU A 150 6.61 -17.91 -3.85
CA LEU A 150 6.17 -16.82 -3.00
C LEU A 150 5.12 -17.36 -2.03
N SER A 151 5.42 -17.30 -0.73
CA SER A 151 4.50 -17.68 0.33
C SER A 151 4.16 -16.49 1.22
N GLY A 152 3.01 -16.54 1.88
CA GLY A 152 2.60 -15.46 2.79
C GLY A 152 2.28 -14.16 2.06
N ILE A 153 1.46 -14.25 1.00
CA ILE A 153 0.97 -13.08 0.27
C ILE A 153 0.22 -12.18 1.25
N ALA A 154 0.66 -10.93 1.35
CA ALA A 154 0.08 -9.94 2.24
C ALA A 154 -1.01 -9.12 1.54
N ALA A 155 -1.66 -8.20 2.26
CA ALA A 155 -2.68 -7.33 1.68
C ALA A 155 -2.10 -6.44 0.57
N LEU A 156 -0.87 -5.94 0.75
CA LEU A 156 -0.13 -5.17 -0.24
C LEU A 156 1.24 -5.80 -0.52
N ASN A 157 1.52 -6.07 -1.79
CA ASN A 157 2.78 -6.68 -2.24
C ASN A 157 3.39 -5.78 -3.32
N TYR A 158 4.48 -5.10 -2.99
CA TYR A 158 5.16 -4.22 -3.94
C TYR A 158 6.13 -5.01 -4.80
N ILE A 159 6.08 -4.82 -6.11
CA ILE A 159 7.08 -5.33 -7.05
C ILE A 159 7.86 -4.13 -7.60
N THR A 160 9.17 -4.10 -7.34
CA THR A 160 10.02 -3.00 -7.77
C THR A 160 11.34 -3.49 -8.36
N GLY A 161 12.05 -2.60 -9.03
CA GLY A 161 13.30 -2.89 -9.73
C GLY A 161 13.54 -1.95 -10.91
N PRO A 162 14.77 -1.89 -11.43
CA PRO A 162 15.15 -0.95 -12.48
C PRO A 162 14.40 -1.21 -13.80
N LEU A 163 14.56 -0.31 -14.77
CA LEU A 163 14.01 -0.54 -16.12
C LEU A 163 14.64 -1.80 -16.73
N GLY A 164 13.83 -2.63 -17.38
CA GLY A 164 14.32 -3.85 -18.06
C GLY A 164 14.69 -5.01 -17.14
N CYS A 165 14.44 -4.95 -15.82
CA CYS A 165 14.72 -6.06 -14.89
C CYS A 165 13.79 -7.27 -15.04
N GLY A 166 12.71 -7.16 -15.81
CA GLY A 166 11.71 -8.22 -15.98
C GLY A 166 10.47 -8.12 -15.09
N LYS A 167 10.37 -7.14 -14.18
CA LYS A 167 9.26 -7.01 -13.22
C LYS A 167 7.84 -7.16 -13.79
N THR A 168 7.55 -6.60 -14.98
CA THR A 168 6.25 -6.76 -15.64
C THR A 168 5.98 -8.22 -16.02
N ARG A 169 7.00 -8.97 -16.45
CA ARG A 169 6.87 -10.40 -16.75
C ARG A 169 6.65 -11.22 -15.48
N LEU A 170 7.32 -10.86 -14.38
CA LEU A 170 7.04 -11.49 -13.08
C LEU A 170 5.58 -11.26 -12.67
N ALA A 171 5.09 -10.03 -12.81
CA ALA A 171 3.72 -9.66 -12.48
C ALA A 171 2.68 -10.42 -13.31
N GLN A 172 2.91 -10.55 -14.61
CA GLN A 172 2.08 -11.36 -15.51
C GLN A 172 2.09 -12.83 -15.11
N ALA A 173 3.27 -13.40 -14.85
CA ALA A 173 3.38 -14.79 -14.41
C ALA A 173 2.65 -15.06 -13.08
N ILE A 174 2.67 -14.11 -12.14
CA ILE A 174 1.88 -14.16 -10.90
C ILE A 174 0.38 -14.22 -11.23
N ALA A 175 -0.13 -13.34 -12.09
CA ALA A 175 -1.54 -13.32 -12.48
C ALA A 175 -1.97 -14.57 -13.24
N GLU A 176 -1.10 -15.14 -14.08
CA GLU A 176 -1.37 -16.37 -14.84
C GLU A 176 -1.36 -17.63 -13.96
N THR A 177 -0.58 -17.64 -12.88
CA THR A 177 -0.42 -18.81 -12.01
C THR A 177 -1.50 -18.89 -10.94
N VAL A 178 -1.96 -17.75 -10.42
CA VAL A 178 -2.98 -17.72 -9.37
C VAL A 178 -4.37 -17.86 -9.98
N PRO A 179 -5.18 -18.86 -9.56
CA PRO A 179 -6.57 -18.95 -9.99
C PRO A 179 -7.33 -17.67 -9.62
N ASP A 180 -8.11 -17.15 -10.56
CA ASP A 180 -8.91 -15.93 -10.35
C ASP A 180 -8.08 -14.68 -10.02
N ALA A 181 -6.87 -14.57 -10.56
CA ALA A 181 -6.09 -13.34 -10.53
C ALA A 181 -6.19 -12.57 -11.86
N THR A 182 -6.24 -11.24 -11.76
CA THR A 182 -6.27 -10.35 -12.94
C THR A 182 -5.03 -9.47 -12.99
N PHE A 183 -4.44 -9.35 -14.18
CA PHE A 183 -3.41 -8.35 -14.47
C PHE A 183 -4.04 -7.13 -15.13
N SER A 184 -3.82 -5.95 -14.53
CA SER A 184 -4.22 -4.64 -15.06
C SER A 184 -2.98 -3.87 -15.49
N GLY A 185 -2.71 -3.84 -16.79
CA GLY A 185 -1.58 -3.11 -17.37
C GLY A 185 -1.89 -1.64 -17.62
N LEU A 186 -1.03 -0.98 -18.40
CA LEU A 186 -1.15 0.44 -18.74
C LEU A 186 -2.30 0.73 -19.71
N GLU A 187 -2.82 -0.28 -20.41
CA GLU A 187 -3.97 -0.19 -21.29
C GLU A 187 -5.23 0.36 -20.61
N ARG A 188 -5.33 0.27 -19.28
CA ARG A 188 -6.39 0.94 -18.50
C ARG A 188 -6.45 2.46 -18.74
N MET A 189 -5.35 3.06 -19.18
CA MET A 189 -5.23 4.48 -19.54
C MET A 189 -5.47 4.75 -21.03
N ALA A 190 -5.27 3.75 -21.89
CA ALA A 190 -5.31 3.91 -23.34
C ALA A 190 -6.72 4.19 -23.88
N ASP A 191 -7.74 3.91 -23.07
CA ASP A 191 -9.15 4.08 -23.44
C ASP A 191 -9.74 5.45 -23.02
N GLU A 192 -8.91 6.42 -22.59
CA GLU A 192 -9.35 7.75 -22.12
C GLU A 192 -10.54 7.72 -21.13
N GLY A 193 -10.66 6.64 -20.34
CA GLY A 193 -11.76 6.42 -19.39
C GLY A 193 -13.00 5.71 -19.97
N GLY A 194 -13.05 5.38 -21.26
CA GLY A 194 -14.17 4.69 -21.92
C GLY A 194 -14.55 3.36 -21.26
N GLY A 195 -13.60 2.46 -21.04
CA GLY A 195 -13.83 1.16 -20.41
C GLY A 195 -14.23 1.27 -18.94
N ALA A 196 -13.62 2.19 -18.19
CA ALA A 196 -14.03 2.46 -16.81
C ALA A 196 -15.45 3.04 -16.76
N GLN A 197 -15.75 4.02 -17.60
CA GLN A 197 -17.06 4.64 -17.67
C GLN A 197 -18.16 3.64 -18.04
N ALA A 198 -17.90 2.76 -19.01
CA ALA A 198 -18.82 1.70 -19.39
C ALA A 198 -19.12 0.72 -18.24
N LEU A 199 -18.11 0.36 -17.42
CA LEU A 199 -18.30 -0.45 -16.22
C LEU A 199 -19.16 0.29 -15.18
N LEU A 200 -18.88 1.57 -14.94
CA LEU A 200 -19.66 2.39 -14.01
C LEU A 200 -21.10 2.60 -14.48
N ASP A 201 -21.34 2.71 -15.79
CA ASP A 201 -22.67 2.80 -16.39
C ASP A 201 -23.45 1.49 -16.24
N ALA A 202 -22.76 0.35 -16.31
CA ALA A 202 -23.37 -0.97 -16.19
C ALA A 202 -23.67 -1.38 -14.73
N ASP A 203 -22.89 -0.89 -13.76
CA ASP A 203 -23.02 -1.26 -12.34
C ASP A 203 -23.18 -0.02 -11.43
N PRO A 204 -24.42 0.32 -11.03
CA PRO A 204 -24.70 1.42 -10.11
C PRO A 204 -24.09 1.26 -8.71
N ALA A 205 -23.91 0.02 -8.22
CA ALA A 205 -23.31 -0.22 -6.91
C ALA A 205 -21.81 0.08 -6.95
N LEU A 206 -21.13 -0.41 -7.99
CA LEU A 206 -19.72 -0.06 -8.25
C LEU A 206 -19.54 1.45 -8.40
N ARG A 207 -20.44 2.12 -9.13
CA ARG A 207 -20.43 3.60 -9.24
C ARG A 207 -20.53 4.30 -7.90
N SER A 208 -21.40 3.82 -7.01
CA SER A 208 -21.52 4.39 -5.66
C SER A 208 -20.22 4.19 -4.87
N GLN A 209 -19.62 3.00 -4.91
CA GLN A 209 -18.37 2.70 -4.21
C GLN A 209 -17.21 3.55 -4.74
N VAL A 210 -17.04 3.62 -6.06
CA VAL A 210 -16.02 4.46 -6.71
C VAL A 210 -16.22 5.92 -6.34
N GLY A 211 -17.46 6.43 -6.35
CA GLY A 211 -17.76 7.81 -5.94
C GLY A 211 -17.37 8.09 -4.47
N GLN A 212 -17.64 7.15 -3.56
CA GLN A 212 -17.24 7.27 -2.15
C GLN A 212 -15.72 7.28 -1.99
N THR A 213 -15.02 6.35 -2.64
CA THR A 213 -13.55 6.27 -2.61
C THR A 213 -12.91 7.51 -3.24
N MET A 214 -13.42 7.99 -4.38
CA MET A 214 -12.93 9.21 -5.04
C MET A 214 -13.12 10.45 -4.16
N ASN A 215 -14.29 10.63 -3.54
CA ASN A 215 -14.51 11.74 -2.62
C ASN A 215 -13.50 11.73 -1.46
N TRP A 216 -13.26 10.55 -0.88
CA TRP A 216 -12.29 10.40 0.20
C TRP A 216 -10.86 10.73 -0.26
N LEU A 217 -10.46 10.28 -1.46
CA LEU A 217 -9.16 10.61 -2.04
C LEU A 217 -8.99 12.12 -2.29
N ILE A 218 -10.02 12.79 -2.81
CA ILE A 218 -10.00 14.23 -3.07
C ILE A 218 -9.88 15.01 -1.75
N GLU A 219 -10.59 14.59 -0.70
CA GLU A 219 -10.44 15.16 0.65
C GLU A 219 -9.02 14.99 1.22
N GLU A 220 -8.36 13.88 0.89
CA GLU A 220 -6.93 13.67 1.18
C GLU A 220 -5.99 14.48 0.30
N GLY A 221 -6.49 15.20 -0.71
CA GLY A 221 -5.72 16.07 -1.59
C GLY A 221 -5.40 15.48 -2.96
N ALA A 222 -5.99 14.34 -3.33
CA ALA A 222 -5.86 13.82 -4.69
C ALA A 222 -6.50 14.75 -5.72
N THR A 223 -5.92 14.78 -6.91
CA THR A 223 -6.48 15.49 -8.06
C THR A 223 -7.46 14.58 -8.80
N ASP A 224 -8.66 15.08 -9.05
CA ASP A 224 -9.66 14.38 -9.85
C ASP A 224 -9.20 14.30 -11.31
N THR A 225 -8.74 13.11 -11.71
CA THR A 225 -8.21 12.83 -13.04
C THR A 225 -8.81 11.54 -13.60
N PRO A 226 -8.96 11.42 -14.92
CA PRO A 226 -9.40 10.16 -15.55
C PRO A 226 -8.50 8.97 -15.17
N ALA A 227 -7.21 9.21 -14.95
CA ALA A 227 -6.26 8.20 -14.51
C ALA A 227 -6.62 7.62 -13.13
N LEU A 228 -6.92 8.50 -12.19
CA LEU A 228 -7.33 8.11 -10.84
C LEU A 228 -8.68 7.38 -10.86
N ILE A 229 -9.66 7.90 -11.62
CA ILE A 229 -10.99 7.27 -11.74
C ILE A 229 -10.86 5.84 -12.31
N ALA A 230 -10.09 5.65 -13.40
CA ALA A 230 -9.90 4.34 -14.00
C ALA A 230 -9.21 3.36 -13.04
N LEU A 231 -8.22 3.84 -12.29
CA LEU A 231 -7.53 3.03 -11.28
C LEU A 231 -8.46 2.65 -10.12
N VAL A 232 -9.20 3.60 -9.56
CA VAL A 232 -10.16 3.34 -8.48
C VAL A 232 -11.27 2.41 -8.94
N THR A 233 -11.78 2.58 -10.17
CA THR A 233 -12.75 1.65 -10.76
C THR A 233 -12.20 0.23 -10.80
N THR A 234 -10.94 0.06 -11.20
CA THR A 234 -10.28 -1.26 -11.19
C THR A 234 -10.11 -1.79 -9.76
N LEU A 235 -9.82 -0.91 -8.79
CA LEU A 235 -9.63 -1.24 -7.39
C LEU A 235 -10.92 -1.61 -6.63
N GLU A 236 -12.07 -1.09 -7.06
CA GLU A 236 -13.37 -1.40 -6.45
C GLU A 236 -14.11 -2.52 -7.18
N ALA A 237 -13.83 -2.74 -8.47
CA ALA A 237 -14.45 -3.83 -9.23
C ALA A 237 -14.10 -5.19 -8.61
N ASP A 238 -15.09 -5.87 -8.03
CA ASP A 238 -14.93 -7.17 -7.38
C ASP A 238 -14.96 -8.33 -8.40
N VAL A 239 -13.98 -8.31 -9.31
CA VAL A 239 -13.91 -9.23 -10.45
C VAL A 239 -12.87 -10.34 -10.30
N SER A 240 -12.07 -10.30 -9.24
CA SER A 240 -10.97 -11.26 -9.02
C SER A 240 -10.51 -11.32 -7.57
N ALA A 241 -10.10 -12.51 -7.13
CA ALA A 241 -9.53 -12.77 -5.82
C ALA A 241 -8.19 -12.07 -5.59
N ILE A 242 -7.37 -11.89 -6.64
CA ILE A 242 -6.10 -11.13 -6.58
C ILE A 242 -6.01 -10.17 -7.77
N LEU A 243 -5.56 -8.95 -7.49
CA LEU A 243 -5.32 -7.95 -8.53
C LEU A 243 -3.84 -7.56 -8.60
N VAL A 244 -3.28 -7.63 -9.81
CA VAL A 244 -1.91 -7.22 -10.13
C VAL A 244 -1.96 -5.95 -10.99
N ILE A 245 -1.41 -4.85 -10.50
CA ILE A 245 -1.49 -3.53 -11.15
C ILE A 245 -0.11 -3.10 -11.61
N ASP A 246 0.07 -2.91 -12.92
CA ASP A 246 1.31 -2.38 -13.47
C ASP A 246 1.40 -0.87 -13.25
N MET A 247 2.57 -0.36 -12.84
CA MET A 247 2.84 1.07 -12.60
C MET A 247 1.65 1.83 -11.98
N ILE A 248 1.30 1.51 -10.73
CA ILE A 248 0.11 2.07 -10.06
C ILE A 248 0.09 3.60 -10.04
N GLU A 249 1.27 4.22 -10.01
CA GLU A 249 1.47 5.67 -10.06
C GLU A 249 1.24 6.36 -11.42
N ASP A 250 1.01 5.64 -12.52
CA ASP A 250 0.99 6.27 -13.84
C ASP A 250 -0.22 7.18 -14.02
N GLY A 251 0.03 8.40 -14.52
CA GLY A 251 -0.99 9.44 -14.66
C GLY A 251 -1.35 10.18 -13.36
N LEU A 252 -0.72 9.83 -12.23
CA LEU A 252 -1.00 10.43 -10.92
C LEU A 252 0.10 11.41 -10.50
N ASP A 253 -0.29 12.55 -9.94
CA ASP A 253 0.62 13.45 -9.24
C ASP A 253 1.03 12.87 -7.86
N GLU A 254 1.93 13.56 -7.15
CA GLU A 254 2.45 13.10 -5.86
C GLU A 254 1.35 13.01 -4.80
N ASP A 255 0.51 14.04 -4.69
CA ASP A 255 -0.58 14.09 -3.71
C ASP A 255 -1.60 12.97 -3.93
N SER A 256 -1.95 12.67 -5.18
CA SER A 256 -2.84 11.56 -5.54
C SER A 256 -2.23 10.20 -5.22
N GLN A 257 -0.92 10.03 -5.42
CA GLN A 257 -0.22 8.79 -5.05
C GLN A 257 -0.21 8.57 -3.54
N GLU A 258 0.03 9.63 -2.75
CA GLU A 258 0.01 9.57 -1.29
C GLU A 258 -1.39 9.30 -0.74
N ALA A 259 -2.40 10.00 -1.26
CA ALA A 259 -3.81 9.79 -0.93
C ALA A 259 -4.24 8.35 -1.26
N LEU A 260 -3.87 7.85 -2.44
CA LEU A 260 -4.14 6.47 -2.84
C LEU A 260 -3.53 5.47 -1.87
N MET A 261 -2.27 5.65 -1.47
CA MET A 261 -1.65 4.74 -0.50
C MET A 261 -2.29 4.83 0.88
N ALA A 262 -2.72 6.01 1.30
CA ALA A 262 -3.49 6.16 2.53
C ALA A 262 -4.84 5.42 2.45
N CYS A 263 -5.50 5.44 1.29
CA CYS A 263 -6.71 4.67 1.04
C CYS A 263 -6.44 3.15 1.08
N LEU A 264 -5.41 2.70 0.36
CA LEU A 264 -5.10 1.28 0.24
C LEU A 264 -4.69 0.65 1.58
N ARG A 265 -4.00 1.38 2.45
CA ARG A 265 -3.61 0.91 3.80
C ARG A 265 -4.76 0.84 4.79
N LYS A 266 -5.89 1.50 4.52
CA LYS A 266 -7.11 1.34 5.31
C LYS A 266 -7.85 0.04 5.02
N ARG A 267 -7.54 -0.58 3.88
CA ARG A 267 -8.08 -1.88 3.53
C ARG A 267 -7.50 -2.87 4.54
N GLY A 268 -8.37 -3.42 5.39
CA GLY A 268 -7.93 -4.29 6.49
C GLY A 268 -7.19 -5.54 6.00
N PRO A 269 -6.60 -6.33 6.91
CA PRO A 269 -5.82 -7.53 6.56
C PRO A 269 -6.64 -8.61 5.83
N ALA A 270 -7.98 -8.55 5.89
CA ALA A 270 -8.88 -9.42 5.15
C ALA A 270 -9.13 -8.98 3.70
N ALA A 271 -8.66 -7.80 3.30
CA ALA A 271 -8.90 -7.26 1.98
C ALA A 271 -8.21 -8.09 0.89
N ARG A 272 -8.79 -8.09 -0.33
CA ARG A 272 -8.21 -8.81 -1.46
C ARG A 272 -6.74 -8.39 -1.65
N PRO A 273 -5.80 -9.34 -1.77
CA PRO A 273 -4.39 -9.05 -2.00
C PRO A 273 -4.17 -8.24 -3.28
N LEU A 274 -3.29 -7.23 -3.18
CA LEU A 274 -2.83 -6.45 -4.33
C LEU A 274 -1.35 -6.68 -4.57
N PHE A 275 -0.97 -6.83 -5.85
CA PHE A 275 0.40 -6.73 -6.30
C PHE A 275 0.61 -5.42 -7.06
N LEU A 276 1.46 -4.55 -6.53
CA LEU A 276 1.62 -3.18 -7.00
C LEU A 276 3.01 -3.00 -7.61
N LEU A 277 3.08 -2.78 -8.92
CA LEU A 277 4.34 -2.46 -9.56
C LEU A 277 4.58 -0.97 -9.40
N THR A 278 5.71 -0.61 -8.82
CA THR A 278 6.03 0.80 -8.59
C THR A 278 7.52 1.10 -8.59
N ARG A 279 7.86 2.32 -8.97
CA ARG A 279 9.16 2.93 -8.71
C ARG A 279 9.03 4.29 -8.02
N SER A 280 7.84 4.64 -7.55
CA SER A 280 7.60 5.90 -6.87
C SER A 280 7.84 5.77 -5.38
N CYS A 281 8.62 6.68 -4.80
CA CYS A 281 8.77 6.76 -3.35
C CYS A 281 7.52 7.34 -2.64
N ALA A 282 6.57 7.91 -3.39
CA ALA A 282 5.26 8.30 -2.85
C ALA A 282 4.32 7.09 -2.66
N ILE A 283 4.50 6.03 -3.48
CA ILE A 283 3.78 4.76 -3.36
C ILE A 283 4.47 3.83 -2.36
N LEU A 284 5.78 3.61 -2.55
CA LEU A 284 6.59 2.76 -1.67
C LEU A 284 7.52 3.63 -0.81
N ASP A 285 7.00 4.10 0.32
CA ASP A 285 7.80 4.71 1.39
C ASP A 285 8.33 3.60 2.30
N LEU A 286 9.63 3.29 2.21
CA LEU A 286 10.29 2.23 2.98
C LEU A 286 10.17 2.42 4.50
N ALA A 287 10.03 3.66 4.99
CA ALA A 287 9.85 3.93 6.41
C ALA A 287 8.42 3.66 6.90
N ALA A 288 7.46 3.52 5.99
CA ALA A 288 6.04 3.33 6.27
C ALA A 288 5.56 1.89 6.01
N VAL A 289 6.43 1.00 5.55
CA VAL A 289 6.07 -0.40 5.23
C VAL A 289 5.70 -1.14 6.52
N GLY A 290 4.44 -1.57 6.59
CA GLY A 290 3.87 -2.30 7.73
C GLY A 290 4.15 -3.81 7.72
N PRO A 291 3.71 -4.53 8.77
CA PRO A 291 3.86 -5.99 8.87
C PRO A 291 3.07 -6.77 7.79
N ASP A 292 1.96 -6.19 7.33
CA ASP A 292 1.08 -6.76 6.29
C ASP A 292 1.40 -6.21 4.88
N GLU A 293 2.64 -5.75 4.70
CA GLU A 293 3.17 -5.25 3.43
C GLU A 293 4.46 -6.01 3.08
N LYS A 294 4.59 -6.43 1.82
CA LYS A 294 5.79 -7.15 1.33
C LYS A 294 6.44 -6.40 0.17
N ILE A 295 7.76 -6.47 0.08
CA ILE A 295 8.53 -5.93 -1.03
C ILE A 295 9.19 -7.08 -1.78
N ILE A 296 9.03 -7.10 -3.10
CA ILE A 296 9.68 -8.02 -4.03
C ILE A 296 10.56 -7.19 -4.95
N LEU A 297 11.86 -7.43 -4.90
CA LEU A 297 12.84 -6.80 -5.77
C LEU A 297 13.13 -7.70 -6.97
N CYS A 298 13.05 -7.13 -8.17
CA CYS A 298 13.60 -7.68 -9.41
C CYS A 298 14.97 -7.00 -9.67
N PRO A 299 16.11 -7.68 -9.43
CA PRO A 299 17.44 -7.07 -9.51
C PRO A 299 17.87 -6.69 -10.93
N ALA A 300 18.79 -5.73 -11.03
CA ALA A 300 19.34 -5.24 -12.31
C ALA A 300 20.13 -6.32 -13.08
N ASN A 301 20.79 -7.22 -12.35
CA ASN A 301 21.64 -8.28 -12.90
C ASN A 301 20.85 -9.52 -13.33
N HIS A 302 19.51 -9.45 -13.35
CA HIS A 302 18.61 -10.56 -13.68
C HIS A 302 18.82 -11.81 -12.81
N SER A 303 19.33 -11.65 -11.58
CA SER A 303 19.18 -12.69 -10.56
C SER A 303 17.70 -12.86 -10.20
N PRO A 304 17.28 -14.05 -9.69
CA PRO A 304 15.89 -14.31 -9.34
C PRO A 304 15.30 -13.23 -8.41
N PRO A 305 14.01 -12.91 -8.56
CA PRO A 305 13.35 -11.98 -7.67
C PRO A 305 13.44 -12.45 -6.21
N LEU A 306 13.63 -11.50 -5.28
CA LEU A 306 13.72 -11.80 -3.86
C LEU A 306 12.83 -10.90 -3.03
N GLN A 307 12.40 -11.42 -1.88
CA GLN A 307 11.70 -10.64 -0.88
C GLN A 307 12.69 -9.77 -0.10
N VAL A 308 12.37 -8.49 0.04
CA VAL A 308 13.20 -7.50 0.71
C VAL A 308 12.53 -7.02 1.98
N ALA A 309 13.30 -7.01 3.06
CA ALA A 309 12.88 -6.44 4.33
C ALA A 309 13.06 -4.91 4.35
N PRO A 310 12.13 -4.13 4.92
CA PRO A 310 12.12 -2.67 4.84
C PRO A 310 13.04 -2.01 5.88
N TRP A 311 14.28 -2.47 6.03
CA TRP A 311 15.26 -1.82 6.91
C TRP A 311 16.67 -1.77 6.30
N PRO A 312 17.43 -0.68 6.56
CA PRO A 312 18.81 -0.56 6.09
C PRO A 312 19.69 -1.75 6.46
N GLY A 313 20.50 -2.20 5.50
CA GLY A 313 21.37 -3.38 5.66
C GLY A 313 20.70 -4.73 5.39
N ALA A 314 19.37 -4.80 5.21
CA ALA A 314 18.73 -6.02 4.73
C ALA A 314 19.17 -6.37 3.29
N PRO A 315 19.26 -7.66 2.93
CA PRO A 315 19.53 -8.07 1.56
C PRO A 315 18.54 -7.42 0.56
N GLY A 316 19.07 -6.72 -0.45
CA GLY A 316 18.27 -6.05 -1.47
C GLY A 316 17.72 -4.68 -1.08
N TYR A 317 17.81 -4.24 0.19
CA TYR A 317 17.25 -2.95 0.64
C TYR A 317 17.83 -1.75 -0.14
N GLU A 318 19.15 -1.66 -0.26
CA GLU A 318 19.81 -0.56 -0.98
C GLU A 318 19.46 -0.54 -2.47
N ALA A 319 19.29 -1.73 -3.06
CA ALA A 319 18.85 -1.85 -4.44
C ALA A 319 17.39 -1.39 -4.63
N VAL A 320 16.50 -1.64 -3.65
CA VAL A 320 15.14 -1.07 -3.66
C VAL A 320 15.21 0.45 -3.50
N ALA A 321 15.93 0.95 -2.50
CA ALA A 321 16.05 2.38 -2.22
C ALA A 321 16.54 3.16 -3.45
N THR A 322 17.50 2.62 -4.20
CA THR A 322 18.02 3.24 -5.43
C THR A 322 17.08 3.14 -6.63
N CYS A 323 16.11 2.21 -6.63
CA CYS A 323 15.10 2.10 -7.68
C CYS A 323 13.95 3.10 -7.51
N LEU A 324 13.75 3.60 -6.29
CA LEU A 324 12.67 4.51 -5.95
C LEU A 324 13.11 5.96 -6.20
N ALA A 325 12.20 6.74 -6.78
CA ALA A 325 12.43 8.15 -7.06
C ALA A 325 11.13 8.94 -6.88
N SER A 326 11.27 10.24 -6.61
CA SER A 326 10.11 11.14 -6.50
C SER A 326 9.36 11.25 -7.83
N PRO A 327 8.06 11.55 -7.80
CA PRO A 327 7.27 11.80 -9.00
C PRO A 327 7.94 12.80 -9.95
N GLU A 328 8.51 13.89 -9.43
CA GLU A 328 9.25 14.88 -10.23
C GLU A 328 10.47 14.30 -10.96
N VAL A 329 11.31 13.53 -10.25
CA VAL A 329 12.50 12.89 -10.84
C VAL A 329 12.08 11.89 -11.92
N ARG A 330 10.99 11.16 -11.68
CA ARG A 330 10.46 10.18 -12.62
C ARG A 330 9.87 10.84 -13.86
N ALA A 331 9.16 11.95 -13.72
CA ALA A 331 8.63 12.73 -14.83
C ALA A 331 9.74 13.15 -15.82
N ARG A 332 10.92 13.53 -15.30
CA ARG A 332 12.10 13.86 -16.14
C ARG A 332 12.67 12.68 -16.92
N THR A 333 12.41 11.45 -16.47
CA THR A 333 12.86 10.20 -17.13
C THR A 333 11.75 9.51 -17.93
N LYS A 334 10.53 10.05 -17.91
CA LYS A 334 9.37 9.50 -18.64
C LYS A 334 9.63 9.65 -20.14
N GLY A 335 9.76 8.53 -20.84
CA GLY A 335 10.11 8.49 -22.27
C GLY A 335 11.57 8.07 -22.58
N VAL A 336 12.45 7.97 -21.58
CA VAL A 336 13.77 7.34 -21.75
C VAL A 336 13.61 5.82 -21.68
N ILE A 337 12.88 5.26 -22.64
CA ILE A 337 12.85 3.82 -22.88
C ILE A 337 13.99 3.55 -23.85
N ALA A 338 14.93 2.70 -23.46
CA ALA A 338 15.88 2.08 -24.39
C ALA A 338 15.07 1.20 -25.36
N TRP A 339 14.53 1.81 -26.42
CA TRP A 339 13.90 1.12 -27.52
C TRP A 339 15.00 0.37 -28.28
N ARG A 340 15.06 -0.95 -28.11
CA ARG A 340 15.71 -1.81 -29.10
C ARG A 340 14.68 -2.07 -30.20
N PRO A 341 14.94 -1.69 -31.47
CA PRO A 341 14.10 -2.14 -32.57
C PRO A 341 14.05 -3.67 -32.55
N LYS A 342 12.86 -4.24 -32.80
CA LYS A 342 12.74 -5.67 -33.09
C LYS A 342 13.65 -5.95 -34.29
N ALA A 343 14.61 -6.86 -34.13
CA ALA A 343 15.43 -7.32 -35.25
C ALA A 343 14.49 -7.87 -36.32
N THR A 344 14.45 -7.20 -37.47
CA THR A 344 13.77 -7.67 -38.66
C THR A 344 14.37 -9.03 -38.99
N GLN A 345 13.55 -10.09 -38.92
CA GLN A 345 13.92 -11.37 -39.50
C GLN A 345 14.07 -11.15 -41.01
N LEU A 346 15.30 -10.97 -41.46
CA LEU A 346 15.65 -11.11 -42.86
C LEU A 346 15.47 -12.59 -43.21
N ARG A 347 14.51 -12.86 -44.10
CA ARG A 347 14.35 -14.14 -44.79
C ARG A 347 15.52 -14.39 -45.72
#